data_AF-F6IBZ6-F1
#
_entry.id   AF-F6IBZ6-F1
#
_cell.length_a   1.000
_cell.length_b   1.000
_cell.length_c   1.000
_cell.angle_alpha   90.00
_cell.angle_beta   90.00
_cell.angle_gamma   90.00
#
_symmetry.space_group_name_H-M   'P 1'
#
loop_
_entity.id
_entity.type
_entity.pdbx_description
1 polymer ?
#
loop_
_entity_poly.entity_id
_entity_poly.type
_entity_poly.pdbx_seq_one_letter_code
_entity_poly.pdbx_strand_id
1 'polypeptide(L)' 'MSLDQAQAFAFSLSRSLMTVIVIFRAGDGTHAVVPSNEFEGDADIVAEIDPFDC' A
#
# COMPACT_ATOMS: atom_id res chain seq x y z
N MET A 1 9.91 -2.21 7.38
CA MET A 1 8.76 -1.93 8.28
C MET A 1 8.05 -3.23 8.62
N SER A 2 7.40 -3.29 9.79
CA SER A 2 6.42 -4.33 10.10
C SER A 2 5.12 -4.09 9.31
N LEU A 3 4.38 -5.17 9.02
CA LEU A 3 3.16 -5.13 8.23
C LEU A 3 2.10 -4.19 8.85
N ASP A 4 1.91 -4.26 10.18
CA ASP A 4 0.97 -3.39 10.89
C ASP A 4 1.25 -1.89 10.69
N GLN A 5 2.53 -1.50 10.70
CA GLN A 5 2.91 -0.10 10.48
C GLN A 5 2.66 0.32 9.03
N ALA A 6 2.93 -0.58 8.06
CA ALA A 6 2.62 -0.33 6.66
C ALA A 6 1.12 -0.16 6.42
N GLN A 7 0.28 -1.00 7.05
CA GLN A 7 -1.18 -0.89 6.96
C GLN A 7 -1.72 0.40 7.57
N ALA A 8 -1.28 0.77 8.78
CA ALA A 8 -1.71 2.01 9.41
C ALA A 8 -1.33 3.24 8.56
N PHE A 9 -0.12 3.24 7.99
CA PHE A 9 0.35 4.30 7.12
C PHE A 9 -0.44 4.35 5.81
N ALA A 10 -0.62 3.21 5.14
CA ALA A 10 -1.41 3.10 3.92
C ALA A 10 -2.86 3.55 4.12
N PHE A 11 -3.47 3.24 5.26
CA PHE A 11 -4.84 3.67 5.57
C PHE A 11 -4.94 5.19 5.72
N SER A 12 -4.03 5.82 6.47
CA SER A 12 -4.00 7.28 6.62
C SER A 12 -3.73 7.98 5.27
N LEU A 13 -2.82 7.41 4.47
CA LEU A 13 -2.41 7.96 3.19
C LEU A 13 -3.53 7.83 2.13
N SER A 14 -4.22 6.69 2.08
CA SER A 14 -5.37 6.47 1.18
C SER A 14 -6.49 7.47 1.43
N ARG A 15 -6.84 7.74 2.70
CA ARG A 15 -7.87 8.72 3.06
C ARG A 15 -7.48 10.16 2.81
N SER A 16 -6.20 10.50 3.02
CA SER A 16 -5.73 11.88 2.83
C SER A 16 -5.58 12.25 1.36
N LEU A 17 -5.11 11.32 0.53
CA LEU A 17 -4.93 11.54 -0.90
C LEU A 17 -6.14 11.13 -1.74
N MET A 18 -7.14 10.45 -1.14
CA MET A 18 -8.28 9.85 -1.85
C MET A 18 -7.83 9.00 -3.04
N THR A 19 -6.84 8.15 -2.81
CA THR A 19 -6.30 7.24 -3.82
C THR A 19 -6.13 5.84 -3.23
N VAL A 20 -6.21 4.82 -4.09
CA VAL A 20 -5.93 3.44 -3.72
C VAL A 20 -4.45 3.33 -3.38
N ILE A 21 -4.14 2.74 -2.23
CA ILE A 21 -2.77 2.51 -1.77
C ILE A 21 -2.48 1.01 -1.76
N VAL A 22 -1.37 0.64 -2.39
CA VAL A 22 -0.88 -0.74 -2.49
C VAL A 22 0.29 -0.92 -1.55
N ILE A 23 0.19 -1.95 -0.71
CA ILE A 23 1.27 -2.45 0.12
C ILE A 23 1.87 -3.62 -0.62
N PHE A 24 3.14 -3.51 -0.99
CA PHE A 24 3.86 -4.59 -1.63
C PHE A 24 5.10 -4.98 -0.82
N ARG A 25 5.52 -6.21 -1.01
CA ARG A 25 6.74 -6.75 -0.42
C ARG A 25 7.83 -6.75 -1.46
N ALA A 26 8.88 -5.97 -1.22
CA ALA A 26 10.07 -5.98 -2.04
C ALA A 26 10.84 -7.31 -1.83
N GLY A 27 11.63 -7.72 -2.82
CA GLY A 27 12.38 -8.98 -2.81
C GLY A 27 13.42 -9.12 -1.68
N ASP A 28 13.73 -8.04 -0.98
CA ASP A 28 14.56 -8.01 0.24
C ASP A 28 13.76 -8.34 1.53
N GLY A 29 12.46 -8.58 1.41
CA GLY A 29 11.54 -8.88 2.50
C GLY A 29 10.99 -7.65 3.22
N THR A 30 11.34 -6.44 2.78
CA THR A 30 10.76 -5.20 3.31
C THR A 30 9.39 -4.90 2.70
N HIS A 31 8.54 -4.23 3.48
CA HIS A 31 7.23 -3.77 3.03
C HIS A 31 7.33 -2.30 2.66
N ALA A 32 6.86 -1.97 1.47
CA ALA A 32 6.75 -0.63 0.94
C ALA A 32 5.29 -0.32 0.60
N VAL A 33 4.98 0.97 0.58
CA VAL A 33 3.62 1.47 0.39
C VAL A 33 3.67 2.52 -0.72
N VAL A 34 2.92 2.30 -1.78
CA VAL A 34 2.85 3.21 -2.93
C VAL A 34 1.40 3.36 -3.39
N PRO A 35 1.02 4.49 -3.98
CA PRO A 35 -0.29 4.60 -4.59
C PRO A 35 -0.40 3.68 -5.82
N SER A 36 -1.60 3.14 -6.04
CA SER A 36 -1.88 2.15 -7.10
C SER A 36 -1.54 2.67 -8.50
N ASN A 37 -1.60 3.99 -8.71
CA ASN A 37 -1.18 4.62 -9.97
C ASN A 37 0.34 4.56 -10.23
N GLU A 38 1.16 4.39 -9.19
CA GLU A 38 2.62 4.24 -9.27
C GLU A 38 3.05 2.77 -9.18
N PHE A 39 2.14 1.87 -8.82
CA PHE A 39 2.44 0.45 -8.73
C PHE A 39 2.36 -0.21 -10.11
N GLU A 40 3.51 -0.57 -10.68
CA GLU A 40 3.58 -1.21 -12.00
C GLU A 40 3.34 -2.73 -11.98
N GLY A 41 3.13 -3.34 -10.81
CA GLY A 41 2.83 -4.78 -10.71
C GLY A 41 4.04 -5.72 -10.65
N ASP A 42 5.27 -5.20 -10.56
CA ASP A 42 6.51 -5.99 -10.55
C ASP A 42 6.90 -6.52 -9.15
N ALA A 43 5.97 -6.48 -8.19
CA ALA A 43 6.22 -6.94 -6.82
C ALA A 43 5.02 -7.69 -6.23
N ASP A 44 5.29 -8.43 -5.16
CA ASP A 44 4.27 -9.23 -4.47
C ASP A 44 3.34 -8.30 -3.68
N ILE A 45 2.07 -8.23 -4.11
CA ILE A 45 1.05 -7.40 -3.46
C ILE A 45 0.61 -8.10 -2.18
N VAL A 46 0.79 -7.43 -1.05
CA VAL A 46 0.40 -7.93 0.26
C VAL A 46 -1.02 -7.49 0.60
N ALA A 47 -1.34 -6.23 0.34
CA ALA A 47 -2.67 -5.67 0.60
C ALA A 47 -2.91 -4.42 -0.25
N GLU A 48 -4.16 -4.22 -0.64
CA GLU A 48 -4.62 -2.98 -1.28
C GLU A 48 -5.67 -2.32 -0.37
N ILE A 49 -5.55 -1.01 -0.20
CA ILE A 49 -6.49 -0.19 0.57
C ILE A 49 -7.13 0.80 -0.38
N ASP A 50 -8.41 0.58 -0.64
CA ASP A 50 -9.24 1.46 -1.43
C ASP A 50 -10.03 2.42 -0.50
N PRO A 51 -9.85 3.75 -0.61
CA PRO A 51 -10.62 4.72 0.16
C PRO A 51 -12.05 4.94 -0.36
N PHE A 52 -12.40 4.40 -1.53
CA PHE A 52 -13.72 4.51 -2.16
C PHE A 52 -14.64 3.32 -1.89
N ASP A 53 -14.08 2.17 -1.49
CA ASP A 53 -14.87 1.00 -1.13
C ASP A 53 -15.49 1.24 0.26
N CYS A 54 -16.79 1.51 0.27
CA CYS A 54 -17.57 1.98 1.43
C CYS A 54 -18.38 0.88 2.12
#